data_AF-A0A7G7YAI1-F1
#
_entry.id   AF-A0A7G7YAI1-F1
#
_cell.length_a   1.000
_cell.length_b   1.000
_cell.length_c   1.000
_cell.angle_alpha   90.00
_cell.angle_beta   90.00
_cell.angle_gamma   90.00
#
_symmetry.space_group_name_H-M   'P 1'
#
loop_
_entity.id
_entity.type
_entity.pdbx_description
1 polymer ?
#
loop_
_entity_poly.entity_id
_entity_poly.type
_entity_poly.pdbx_seq_one_letter_code
_entity_poly.pdbx_strand_id
1 'polypeptide(L)'
;MKYNILIILIISLFINQLRTQITNCPAGSQTAAGAETVAAAADIANCNMCKSGFYHVGNPAFDAGDANNGQCTPCPKALQNGQATAGNLATLVNQCDVRCPTGTVINGGAASYDNAPAQCANCAPNHYSIAPNNFQAGVSECTPCPVNLQAGAVLFIGGQATIARQCDVRCPTNTQISGGQTSYVNASSECVNCQPNHYFGGPGSFNAGTSACTACPAGGNKPDGAVAKAGNEALITTQCNVACPKGTVNADGASNWVAASTDCANCGANYYYSGNAFAAGNTECTACPINKDGSKLTAGSNAKLATQCKVECPAGTVIDDGTSSNYVNAIAECTKCAANFFQSKTTGMVAGTDGCTECTKKLTTGAQAKLLAEATQKVQCASSSTFAKFLSISLLFISFYLL
;
A
#
# COMPACT_ATOMS: atom_id res chain seq x y z
N MET A 1 2.01 -104.59 -15.60
CA MET A 1 1.68 -103.29 -14.97
C MET A 1 2.32 -103.02 -13.60
N LYS A 2 3.15 -103.92 -13.01
CA LYS A 2 3.77 -103.67 -11.68
C LYS A 2 5.07 -102.82 -11.70
N TYR A 3 5.74 -102.68 -12.84
CA TYR A 3 6.98 -101.88 -12.96
C TYR A 3 6.76 -100.38 -13.20
N ASN A 4 5.56 -99.95 -13.62
CA ASN A 4 5.27 -98.53 -13.89
C ASN A 4 5.05 -97.69 -12.61
N ILE A 5 4.52 -98.27 -11.54
CA ILE A 5 4.30 -97.54 -10.27
C ILE A 5 5.63 -97.28 -9.55
N LEU A 6 6.58 -98.21 -9.61
CA LEU A 6 7.90 -98.06 -9.00
C LEU A 6 8.73 -96.97 -9.70
N ILE A 7 8.67 -96.93 -11.04
CA ILE A 7 9.36 -95.89 -11.83
C ILE A 7 8.75 -94.51 -11.56
N ILE A 8 7.42 -94.39 -11.45
CA ILE A 8 6.75 -93.13 -11.10
C ILE A 8 7.12 -92.69 -9.68
N LEU A 9 7.16 -93.59 -8.69
CA LEU A 9 7.56 -93.27 -7.32
C LEU A 9 9.03 -92.83 -7.21
N ILE A 10 9.94 -93.46 -7.96
CA ILE A 10 11.35 -93.07 -8.02
C ILE A 10 11.49 -91.70 -8.70
N ILE A 11 10.81 -91.47 -9.84
CA ILE A 11 10.82 -90.17 -10.52
C ILE A 11 10.19 -89.08 -9.63
N SER A 12 9.11 -89.36 -8.92
CA SER A 12 8.51 -88.42 -7.96
C SER A 12 9.42 -88.14 -6.76
N LEU A 13 10.19 -89.14 -6.27
CA LEU A 13 11.20 -88.94 -5.23
C LEU A 13 12.37 -88.07 -5.72
N PHE A 14 12.84 -88.31 -6.96
CA PHE A 14 13.93 -87.52 -7.57
C PHE A 14 13.48 -86.10 -7.91
N ILE A 15 12.23 -85.88 -8.36
CA ILE A 15 11.66 -84.55 -8.58
C ILE A 15 11.48 -83.79 -7.25
N ASN A 16 11.13 -84.48 -6.16
CA ASN A 16 11.06 -83.87 -4.83
C ASN A 16 12.44 -83.57 -4.24
N GLN A 17 13.46 -84.39 -4.50
CA GLN A 17 14.85 -84.12 -4.08
C GLN A 17 15.56 -83.08 -4.95
N LEU A 18 15.17 -82.87 -6.20
CA LEU A 18 15.66 -81.74 -7.02
C LEU A 18 15.04 -80.40 -6.61
N ARG A 19 13.90 -80.40 -5.89
CA ARG A 19 13.31 -79.20 -5.27
C ARG A 19 13.98 -78.79 -3.95
N THR A 20 14.83 -79.63 -3.38
CA THR A 20 15.71 -79.28 -2.26
C THR A 20 17.08 -78.91 -2.86
N GLN A 21 17.56 -77.67 -2.86
CA GLN A 21 17.48 -76.64 -1.84
C GLN A 21 17.68 -75.27 -2.52
N ILE A 22 16.61 -74.70 -3.08
CA ILE A 22 16.65 -73.30 -3.49
C ILE A 22 16.92 -72.49 -2.22
N THR A 23 18.09 -71.85 -2.17
CA THR A 23 18.53 -71.07 -1.00
C THR A 23 18.37 -69.60 -1.34
N ASN A 24 17.65 -68.85 -0.51
CA ASN A 24 17.51 -67.41 -0.71
C ASN A 24 18.84 -66.72 -0.42
N CYS A 25 19.19 -65.72 -1.24
CA CYS A 25 20.28 -64.81 -0.89
C CYS A 25 19.96 -64.08 0.43
N PRO A 26 20.99 -63.68 1.20
CA PRO A 26 20.81 -62.81 2.36
C PRO A 26 19.99 -61.55 2.03
N ALA A 27 19.33 -60.96 3.04
CA ALA A 27 18.41 -59.84 2.83
C ALA A 27 19.08 -58.69 2.02
N GLY A 28 18.39 -58.23 0.96
CA GLY A 28 18.88 -57.14 0.12
C GLY A 28 20.00 -57.48 -0.87
N SER A 29 20.48 -58.74 -0.91
CA SER A 29 21.51 -59.17 -1.87
C SER A 29 20.95 -60.03 -3.01
N GLN A 30 21.74 -60.14 -4.08
CA GLN A 30 21.44 -60.94 -5.27
C GLN A 30 22.74 -61.42 -5.93
N THR A 31 22.62 -62.31 -6.90
CA THR A 31 23.73 -62.73 -7.75
C THR A 31 24.08 -61.66 -8.80
N ALA A 32 25.26 -61.76 -9.42
CA ALA A 32 25.66 -60.91 -10.55
C ALA A 32 24.67 -60.98 -11.74
N ALA A 33 23.96 -62.10 -11.90
CA ALA A 33 22.92 -62.27 -12.92
C ALA A 33 21.54 -61.72 -12.50
N GLY A 34 21.41 -61.15 -11.29
CA GLY A 34 20.16 -60.62 -10.77
C GLY A 34 19.23 -61.63 -10.10
N ALA A 35 19.67 -62.88 -9.92
CA ALA A 35 18.88 -63.88 -9.20
C ALA A 35 18.95 -63.65 -7.68
N GLU A 36 17.79 -63.70 -7.00
CA GLU A 36 17.68 -63.56 -5.53
C GLU A 36 17.76 -64.90 -4.80
N THR A 37 17.91 -65.98 -5.55
CA THR A 37 17.98 -67.35 -5.05
C THR A 37 19.07 -68.11 -5.79
N VAL A 38 19.71 -69.07 -5.12
CA VAL A 38 20.72 -69.96 -5.69
C VAL A 38 20.26 -71.41 -5.63
N ALA A 39 20.77 -72.24 -6.54
CA ALA A 39 20.31 -73.63 -6.73
C ALA A 39 20.67 -74.57 -5.58
N ALA A 40 21.74 -74.27 -4.83
CA ALA A 40 22.17 -75.02 -3.65
C ALA A 40 22.75 -74.09 -2.58
N ALA A 41 22.73 -74.52 -1.32
CA ALA A 41 23.29 -73.76 -0.20
C ALA A 41 24.80 -73.48 -0.35
N ALA A 42 25.54 -74.36 -1.02
CA ALA A 42 26.96 -74.16 -1.33
C ALA A 42 27.21 -72.97 -2.28
N ASP A 43 26.19 -72.57 -3.06
CA ASP A 43 26.29 -71.48 -4.03
C ASP A 43 25.95 -70.11 -3.44
N ILE A 44 25.69 -70.02 -2.12
CA ILE A 44 25.29 -68.78 -1.47
C ILE A 44 26.36 -67.68 -1.57
N ALA A 45 27.62 -68.06 -1.75
CA ALA A 45 28.73 -67.14 -2.05
C ALA A 45 28.57 -66.39 -3.39
N ASN A 46 27.68 -66.86 -4.29
CA ASN A 46 27.35 -66.13 -5.51
C ASN A 46 26.42 -64.94 -5.27
N CYS A 47 25.82 -64.81 -4.08
CA CYS A 47 25.01 -63.66 -3.66
C CYS A 47 25.91 -62.49 -3.26
N ASN A 48 26.69 -61.98 -4.22
CA ASN A 48 27.77 -61.03 -3.98
C ASN A 48 27.44 -59.58 -4.38
N MET A 49 26.20 -59.30 -4.77
CA MET A 49 25.73 -57.97 -5.17
C MET A 49 24.66 -57.48 -4.20
N CYS A 50 24.67 -56.20 -3.85
CA CYS A 50 23.47 -55.57 -3.26
C CYS A 50 22.50 -55.20 -4.39
N LYS A 51 21.20 -55.42 -4.16
CA LYS A 51 20.13 -55.02 -5.08
C LYS A 51 20.09 -53.50 -5.22
N SER A 52 19.51 -53.01 -6.31
CA SER A 52 19.21 -51.58 -6.43
C SER A 52 18.36 -51.10 -5.25
N GLY A 53 18.75 -49.98 -4.64
CA GLY A 53 18.10 -49.46 -3.44
C GLY A 53 18.49 -50.19 -2.15
N PHE A 54 19.58 -50.96 -2.15
CA PHE A 54 20.19 -51.55 -0.97
C PHE A 54 21.68 -51.27 -0.95
N TYR A 55 22.26 -51.09 0.24
CA TYR A 55 23.68 -50.80 0.44
C TYR A 55 24.25 -51.65 1.57
N HIS A 56 25.56 -51.82 1.59
CA HIS A 56 26.26 -52.53 2.66
C HIS A 56 26.84 -51.54 3.68
N VAL A 57 26.52 -51.74 4.97
CA VAL A 57 27.07 -50.97 6.09
C VAL A 57 28.35 -51.68 6.53
N GLY A 58 29.51 -51.08 6.25
CA GLY A 58 30.79 -51.76 6.40
C GLY A 58 31.21 -52.06 7.85
N ASN A 59 31.96 -53.16 7.96
CA ASN A 59 32.65 -53.79 9.09
C ASN A 59 31.84 -54.87 9.84
N PRO A 60 32.13 -56.17 9.61
CA PRO A 60 33.21 -56.70 8.77
C PRO A 60 33.02 -56.44 7.27
N ALA A 61 34.04 -56.71 6.47
CA ALA A 61 33.95 -56.60 5.01
C ALA A 61 32.82 -57.49 4.48
N PHE A 62 32.16 -57.05 3.41
CA PHE A 62 31.11 -57.82 2.76
C PHE A 62 31.62 -59.23 2.44
N ASP A 63 31.01 -60.24 3.07
CA ASP A 63 31.35 -61.64 2.86
C ASP A 63 30.20 -62.31 2.12
N ALA A 64 30.44 -62.63 0.86
CA ALA A 64 29.41 -63.13 -0.01
C ALA A 64 28.91 -64.48 0.52
N GLY A 65 27.59 -64.56 0.74
CA GLY A 65 26.96 -65.79 1.23
C GLY A 65 26.98 -65.99 2.74
N ASP A 66 27.60 -65.10 3.51
CA ASP A 66 27.44 -65.08 4.97
C ASP A 66 26.08 -64.46 5.33
N ALA A 67 25.29 -65.15 6.16
CA ALA A 67 23.96 -64.70 6.53
C ALA A 67 23.96 -63.43 7.40
N ASN A 68 25.08 -63.08 8.03
CA ASN A 68 25.27 -61.90 8.87
C ASN A 68 26.06 -60.79 8.14
N ASN A 69 27.07 -61.15 7.36
CA ASN A 69 28.02 -60.23 6.73
C ASN A 69 27.76 -59.99 5.22
N GLY A 70 26.91 -60.80 4.60
CA GLY A 70 26.45 -60.66 3.22
C GLY A 70 25.09 -59.97 3.07
N GLN A 71 24.55 -59.40 4.16
CA GLN A 71 23.30 -58.63 4.14
C GLN A 71 23.54 -57.22 3.60
N CYS A 72 22.54 -56.72 2.86
CA CYS A 72 22.47 -55.34 2.43
C CYS A 72 21.25 -54.66 3.09
N THR A 73 21.47 -53.47 3.61
CA THR A 73 20.48 -52.63 4.27
C THR A 73 19.67 -51.86 3.22
N PRO A 74 18.34 -51.75 3.34
CA PRO A 74 17.55 -50.93 2.43
C PRO A 74 17.96 -49.46 2.51
N CYS A 75 18.04 -48.81 1.35
CA CYS A 75 18.25 -47.39 1.25
C CYS A 75 17.07 -46.64 1.87
N PRO A 76 17.31 -45.54 2.62
CA PRO A 76 16.24 -44.64 3.04
C PRO A 76 15.47 -44.05 1.84
N LYS A 77 16.20 -43.81 0.73
CA LYS A 77 15.66 -43.42 -0.56
C LYS A 77 16.52 -44.01 -1.68
N ALA A 78 15.91 -44.79 -2.58
CA ALA A 78 16.62 -45.42 -3.68
C ALA A 78 16.99 -44.40 -4.77
N LEU A 79 18.12 -44.61 -5.45
CA LEU A 79 18.47 -43.84 -6.66
C LEU A 79 17.50 -44.19 -7.79
N GLN A 80 17.01 -43.18 -8.53
CA GLN A 80 16.02 -43.37 -9.62
C GLN A 80 16.48 -44.34 -10.72
N ASN A 81 17.78 -44.55 -10.87
CA ASN A 81 18.38 -45.51 -11.80
C ASN A 81 19.46 -46.37 -11.10
N GLY A 82 19.26 -46.68 -9.82
CA GLY A 82 20.20 -47.50 -9.07
C GLY A 82 20.41 -48.85 -9.76
N GLN A 83 21.66 -49.31 -9.83
CA GLN A 83 22.02 -50.62 -10.35
C GLN A 83 22.59 -51.47 -9.22
N ALA A 84 22.35 -52.77 -9.28
CA ALA A 84 22.98 -53.69 -8.36
C ALA A 84 24.50 -53.58 -8.49
N THR A 85 25.20 -53.54 -7.36
CA THR A 85 26.65 -53.34 -7.30
C THR A 85 27.25 -54.37 -6.36
N ALA A 86 28.50 -54.77 -6.62
CA ALA A 86 29.23 -55.70 -5.75
C ALA A 86 29.21 -55.18 -4.31
N GLY A 87 28.97 -56.06 -3.34
CA GLY A 87 28.68 -55.67 -1.96
C GLY A 87 29.77 -54.79 -1.30
N ASN A 88 31.04 -55.01 -1.67
CA ASN A 88 32.17 -54.18 -1.23
C ASN A 88 32.20 -52.77 -1.84
N LEU A 89 31.49 -52.54 -2.94
CA LEU A 89 31.36 -51.25 -3.63
C LEU A 89 29.98 -50.61 -3.46
N ALA A 90 29.00 -51.37 -2.95
CA ALA A 90 27.63 -50.96 -2.70
C ALA A 90 27.52 -50.10 -1.43
N THR A 91 28.28 -49.00 -1.38
CA THR A 91 28.21 -48.04 -0.27
C THR A 91 26.92 -47.22 -0.34
N LEU A 92 26.57 -46.58 0.78
CA LEU A 92 25.40 -45.70 0.87
C LEU A 92 25.36 -44.65 -0.25
N VAL A 93 26.49 -44.00 -0.52
CA VAL A 93 26.63 -42.95 -1.55
C VAL A 93 26.46 -43.50 -2.97
N ASN A 94 26.85 -44.75 -3.21
CA ASN A 94 26.78 -45.37 -4.54
C ASN A 94 25.41 -45.96 -4.85
N GLN A 95 24.61 -46.30 -3.83
CA GLN A 95 23.34 -47.03 -3.97
C GLN A 95 22.10 -46.20 -3.63
N CYS A 96 22.25 -45.18 -2.79
CA CYS A 96 21.12 -44.43 -2.23
C CYS A 96 21.15 -42.96 -2.66
N ASP A 97 19.96 -42.35 -2.73
CA ASP A 97 19.83 -40.90 -2.86
C ASP A 97 20.15 -40.25 -1.53
N VAL A 98 21.42 -39.88 -1.34
CA VAL A 98 21.93 -39.30 -0.10
C VAL A 98 21.69 -37.79 0.03
N ARG A 99 20.90 -37.19 -0.86
CA ARG A 99 20.60 -35.76 -0.81
C ARG A 99 19.67 -35.46 0.35
N CYS A 100 20.00 -34.41 1.10
CA CYS A 100 19.10 -33.87 2.10
C CYS A 100 17.83 -33.28 1.43
N PRO A 101 16.67 -33.30 2.12
CA PRO A 101 15.48 -32.59 1.68
C PRO A 101 15.77 -31.12 1.34
N THR A 102 14.97 -30.53 0.44
CA THR A 102 15.18 -29.17 -0.06
C THR A 102 15.42 -28.16 1.07
N GLY A 103 16.47 -27.35 0.93
CA GLY A 103 16.84 -26.31 1.90
C GLY A 103 17.43 -26.81 3.22
N THR A 104 17.60 -28.13 3.40
CA THR A 104 18.26 -28.72 4.58
C THR A 104 19.68 -29.18 4.28
N VAL A 105 20.50 -29.27 5.31
CA VAL A 105 21.92 -29.65 5.25
C VAL A 105 22.34 -30.37 6.53
N ILE A 106 23.45 -31.10 6.46
CA ILE A 106 24.07 -31.70 7.65
C ILE A 106 24.87 -30.68 8.45
N ASN A 107 25.35 -31.09 9.63
CA ASN A 107 26.33 -30.29 10.39
C ASN A 107 27.58 -30.02 9.53
N GLY A 108 27.92 -28.76 9.32
CA GLY A 108 28.99 -28.33 8.40
C GLY A 108 28.50 -27.86 7.03
N GLY A 109 27.21 -28.00 6.72
CA GLY A 109 26.57 -27.37 5.56
C GLY A 109 26.58 -28.16 4.25
N ALA A 110 26.97 -29.44 4.28
CA ALA A 110 26.83 -30.29 3.10
C ALA A 110 25.37 -30.64 2.83
N ALA A 111 24.98 -30.64 1.55
CA ALA A 111 23.62 -30.95 1.08
C ALA A 111 23.36 -32.46 0.95
N SER A 112 24.30 -33.30 1.36
CA SER A 112 24.20 -34.76 1.36
C SER A 112 24.57 -35.31 2.73
N TYR A 113 23.95 -36.42 3.12
CA TYR A 113 24.26 -37.13 4.37
C TYR A 113 25.17 -38.34 4.12
N ASP A 114 26.05 -38.62 5.09
CA ASP A 114 27.07 -39.67 4.93
C ASP A 114 26.62 -41.02 5.51
N ASN A 115 25.68 -41.00 6.47
CA ASN A 115 25.26 -42.18 7.23
C ASN A 115 23.73 -42.35 7.28
N ALA A 116 23.00 -41.29 7.63
CA ALA A 116 21.55 -41.38 7.83
C ALA A 116 20.83 -40.06 7.50
N PRO A 117 19.59 -40.11 6.99
CA PRO A 117 18.79 -38.92 6.70
C PRO A 117 18.62 -37.99 7.90
N ALA A 118 18.58 -38.54 9.12
CA ALA A 118 18.49 -37.77 10.36
C ALA A 118 19.66 -36.78 10.56
N GLN A 119 20.76 -36.89 9.80
CA GLN A 119 21.84 -35.90 9.78
C GLN A 119 21.39 -34.58 9.12
N CYS A 120 20.40 -34.60 8.22
CA CYS A 120 19.80 -33.41 7.60
C CYS A 120 18.88 -32.68 8.61
N ALA A 121 19.49 -32.20 9.69
CA ALA A 121 18.81 -31.62 10.83
C ALA A 121 18.84 -30.08 10.84
N ASN A 122 19.58 -29.45 9.92
CA ASN A 122 19.74 -28.00 9.86
C ASN A 122 19.09 -27.43 8.59
N CYS A 123 18.55 -26.22 8.68
CA CYS A 123 18.29 -25.42 7.49
C CYS A 123 19.60 -24.77 7.00
N ALA A 124 19.78 -24.73 5.68
CA ALA A 124 20.87 -24.01 5.05
C ALA A 124 20.79 -22.50 5.35
N PRO A 125 21.89 -21.74 5.23
CA PRO A 125 21.83 -20.28 5.29
C PRO A 125 20.77 -19.72 4.33
N ASN A 126 20.01 -18.73 4.79
CA ASN A 126 18.89 -18.15 4.06
C ASN A 126 17.75 -19.14 3.74
N HIS A 127 17.57 -20.16 4.56
CA HIS A 127 16.39 -21.03 4.54
C HIS A 127 15.80 -21.15 5.94
N TYR A 128 14.48 -21.23 6.05
CA TYR A 128 13.77 -21.33 7.33
C TYR A 128 12.75 -22.48 7.34
N SER A 129 12.42 -22.96 8.54
CA SER A 129 11.36 -23.93 8.75
C SER A 129 10.03 -23.23 8.96
N ILE A 130 9.01 -23.57 8.17
CA ILE A 130 7.63 -23.06 8.33
C ILE A 130 6.99 -23.62 9.62
N ALA A 131 7.39 -24.83 10.04
CA ALA A 131 6.86 -25.52 11.21
C ALA A 131 8.00 -25.93 12.17
N PRO A 132 8.68 -24.98 12.82
CA PRO A 132 9.85 -25.25 13.66
C PRO A 132 9.54 -26.27 14.78
N ASN A 133 8.37 -26.17 15.41
CA ASN A 133 7.98 -27.07 16.50
C ASN A 133 7.75 -28.53 16.05
N ASN A 134 7.56 -28.77 14.75
CA ASN A 134 7.29 -30.08 14.17
C ASN A 134 8.39 -30.53 13.19
N PHE A 135 9.57 -29.91 13.23
CA PHE A 135 10.66 -30.23 12.32
C PHE A 135 11.18 -31.65 12.58
N GLN A 136 11.23 -32.48 11.55
CA GLN A 136 11.74 -33.85 11.57
C GLN A 136 12.97 -33.97 10.67
N ALA A 137 14.13 -34.25 11.25
CA ALA A 137 15.38 -34.36 10.51
C ALA A 137 15.32 -35.47 9.44
N GLY A 138 15.76 -35.16 8.22
CA GLY A 138 15.70 -36.08 7.08
C GLY A 138 14.34 -36.21 6.40
N VAL A 139 13.31 -35.52 6.90
CA VAL A 139 11.96 -35.54 6.32
C VAL A 139 11.47 -34.13 5.98
N SER A 140 11.62 -33.19 6.91
CA SER A 140 11.17 -31.80 6.72
C SER A 140 12.03 -31.05 5.71
N GLU A 141 11.41 -30.14 4.97
CA GLU A 141 12.09 -29.21 4.06
C GLU A 141 12.21 -27.82 4.72
N CYS A 142 13.20 -27.03 4.29
CA CYS A 142 13.30 -25.63 4.64
C CYS A 142 13.01 -24.75 3.42
N THR A 143 12.24 -23.69 3.62
CA THR A 143 11.82 -22.75 2.58
C THR A 143 12.87 -21.67 2.39
N PRO A 144 13.21 -21.28 1.15
CA PRO A 144 14.12 -20.17 0.91
C PRO A 144 13.58 -18.86 1.47
N CYS A 145 14.46 -18.02 1.99
CA CYS A 145 14.10 -16.69 2.46
C CYS A 145 13.54 -15.82 1.33
N PRO A 146 12.47 -15.04 1.56
CA PRO A 146 12.01 -14.04 0.60
C PRO A 146 13.08 -12.97 0.31
N VAL A 147 13.84 -12.61 1.36
CA VAL A 147 15.02 -11.72 1.29
C VAL A 147 16.13 -12.34 2.12
N ASN A 148 17.29 -12.54 1.49
CA ASN A 148 18.46 -13.11 2.15
C ASN A 148 19.01 -12.16 3.21
N LEU A 149 19.44 -12.71 4.35
CA LEU A 149 20.09 -11.96 5.41
C LEU A 149 21.50 -11.56 4.95
N GLN A 150 21.76 -10.25 4.78
CA GLN A 150 23.01 -9.75 4.16
C GLN A 150 24.29 -10.09 4.95
N ALA A 151 24.18 -10.31 6.26
CA ALA A 151 25.29 -10.74 7.11
C ALA A 151 24.77 -11.64 8.25
N GLY A 152 25.48 -12.72 8.55
CA GLY A 152 25.15 -13.61 9.67
C GLY A 152 24.14 -14.71 9.38
N ALA A 153 23.82 -14.97 8.10
CA ALA A 153 23.09 -16.18 7.73
C ALA A 153 23.95 -17.40 8.08
N VAL A 154 23.56 -18.11 9.14
CA VAL A 154 24.25 -19.28 9.66
C VAL A 154 23.34 -20.49 9.61
N LEU A 155 23.92 -21.67 9.78
CA LEU A 155 23.16 -22.89 9.95
C LEU A 155 22.42 -22.85 11.29
N PHE A 156 21.12 -23.16 11.26
CA PHE A 156 20.34 -23.41 12.47
C PHE A 156 19.68 -24.78 12.37
N ILE A 157 19.62 -25.47 13.51
CA ILE A 157 18.81 -26.68 13.68
C ILE A 157 17.38 -26.34 13.24
N GLY A 158 16.74 -27.19 12.44
CA GLY A 158 15.48 -26.88 11.77
C GLY A 158 14.38 -26.43 12.72
N GLY A 159 14.32 -26.98 13.93
CA GLY A 159 13.37 -26.54 14.96
C GLY A 159 13.62 -25.15 15.55
N GLN A 160 14.75 -24.53 15.23
CA GLN A 160 15.12 -23.18 15.64
C GLN A 160 15.41 -22.24 14.46
N ALA A 161 15.35 -22.76 13.23
CA ALA A 161 15.58 -22.02 12.00
C ALA A 161 14.32 -21.23 11.60
N THR A 162 13.88 -20.32 12.46
CA THR A 162 12.72 -19.46 12.17
C THR A 162 13.07 -18.41 11.14
N ILE A 163 12.05 -17.89 10.45
CA ILE A 163 12.23 -16.83 9.43
C ILE A 163 12.96 -15.60 10.01
N ALA A 164 12.64 -15.20 11.24
CA ALA A 164 13.27 -14.08 11.93
C ALA A 164 14.77 -14.28 12.25
N ARG A 165 15.27 -15.53 12.26
CA ARG A 165 16.69 -15.82 12.52
C ARG A 165 17.50 -16.07 11.24
N GLN A 166 16.83 -16.47 10.16
CA GLN A 166 17.46 -16.88 8.91
C GLN A 166 17.33 -15.86 7.79
N CYS A 167 16.31 -15.00 7.84
CA CYS A 167 15.94 -14.10 6.76
C CYS A 167 15.98 -12.65 7.20
N ASP A 168 16.09 -11.75 6.23
CA ASP A 168 15.82 -10.34 6.47
C ASP A 168 14.30 -10.13 6.59
N VAL A 169 13.85 -10.00 7.83
CA VAL A 169 12.43 -9.84 8.16
C VAL A 169 11.96 -8.39 8.27
N ARG A 170 12.75 -7.44 7.76
CA ARG A 170 12.33 -6.04 7.74
C ARG A 170 11.09 -5.88 6.87
N CYS A 171 10.09 -5.20 7.43
CA CYS A 171 8.96 -4.75 6.64
C CYS A 171 9.45 -3.76 5.56
N PRO A 172 8.75 -3.68 4.41
CA PRO A 172 9.04 -2.67 3.40
C PRO A 172 9.12 -1.26 4.00
N THR A 173 9.84 -0.35 3.32
CA THR A 173 10.12 1.00 3.81
C THR A 173 8.86 1.70 4.33
N ASN A 174 8.96 2.21 5.57
CA ASN A 174 7.91 2.94 6.29
C ASN A 174 6.60 2.17 6.50
N THR A 175 6.65 0.85 6.44
CA THR A 175 5.52 -0.02 6.81
C THR A 175 5.80 -0.69 8.16
N GLN A 176 4.75 -1.28 8.73
CA GLN A 176 4.82 -2.03 9.98
C GLN A 176 3.68 -3.05 10.06
N ILE A 177 3.81 -4.01 10.97
CA ILE A 177 2.74 -4.95 11.28
C ILE A 177 1.68 -4.30 12.18
N SER A 178 0.57 -5.00 12.44
CA SER A 178 -0.54 -4.46 13.25
C SER A 178 -0.16 -4.07 14.68
N GLY A 179 0.91 -4.65 15.24
CA GLY A 179 1.45 -4.32 16.56
C GLY A 179 2.45 -3.15 16.58
N GLY A 180 2.74 -2.54 15.43
CA GLY A 180 3.67 -1.40 15.32
C GLY A 180 5.14 -1.78 15.10
N GLN A 181 5.47 -3.08 15.01
CA GLN A 181 6.82 -3.51 14.72
C GLN A 181 7.15 -3.37 13.23
N THR A 182 8.37 -2.95 12.92
CA THR A 182 8.89 -2.80 11.55
C THR A 182 9.56 -4.07 11.02
N SER A 183 9.34 -5.19 11.70
CA SER A 183 9.79 -6.51 11.29
C SER A 183 8.65 -7.51 11.45
N TYR A 184 8.46 -8.37 10.46
CA TYR A 184 7.44 -9.42 10.51
C TYR A 184 7.99 -10.68 11.20
N VAL A 185 7.11 -11.54 11.70
CA VAL A 185 7.49 -12.70 12.53
C VAL A 185 7.37 -14.01 11.76
N ASN A 186 6.40 -14.10 10.86
CA ASN A 186 6.02 -15.29 10.13
C ASN A 186 6.04 -15.08 8.60
N ALA A 187 5.50 -13.96 8.12
CA ALA A 187 5.41 -13.68 6.68
C ALA A 187 5.41 -12.18 6.40
N SER A 188 5.99 -11.77 5.27
CA SER A 188 6.02 -10.36 4.85
C SER A 188 4.62 -9.76 4.70
N SER A 189 3.60 -10.57 4.40
CA SER A 189 2.20 -10.17 4.35
C SER A 189 1.64 -9.65 5.68
N GLU A 190 2.36 -9.78 6.80
CA GLU A 190 2.01 -9.14 8.07
C GLU A 190 2.24 -7.62 8.06
N CYS A 191 3.08 -7.11 7.16
CA CYS A 191 3.37 -5.68 7.00
C CYS A 191 2.22 -4.98 6.28
N VAL A 192 1.08 -4.87 6.96
CA VAL A 192 -0.20 -4.40 6.41
C VAL A 192 -0.43 -2.89 6.59
N ASN A 193 0.35 -2.24 7.46
CA ASN A 193 0.12 -0.84 7.84
C ASN A 193 1.25 0.08 7.36
N CYS A 194 0.91 1.31 7.00
CA CYS A 194 1.88 2.40 7.00
C CYS A 194 2.16 2.85 8.43
N GLN A 195 3.41 3.24 8.70
CA GLN A 195 3.79 3.87 9.97
C GLN A 195 3.06 5.21 10.16
N PRO A 196 2.91 5.71 11.41
CA PRO A 196 2.43 7.06 11.67
C PRO A 196 3.18 8.10 10.83
N ASN A 197 2.46 9.11 10.30
CA ASN A 197 3.02 10.13 9.42
C ASN A 197 3.63 9.60 8.11
N HIS A 198 3.14 8.45 7.64
CA HIS A 198 3.48 7.89 6.34
C HIS A 198 2.20 7.47 5.63
N TYR A 199 2.15 7.70 4.33
CA TYR A 199 0.98 7.42 3.51
C TYR A 199 1.32 6.53 2.31
N PHE A 200 0.34 5.83 1.77
CA PHE A 200 0.48 5.08 0.53
C PHE A 200 -0.03 5.91 -0.65
N GLY A 201 0.88 6.23 -1.57
CA GLY A 201 0.58 7.00 -2.79
C GLY A 201 0.81 6.22 -4.09
N GLY A 202 0.97 4.90 -4.01
CA GLY A 202 1.27 4.06 -5.17
C GLY A 202 0.07 3.91 -6.13
N PRO A 203 0.30 3.62 -7.43
CA PRO A 203 -0.78 3.32 -8.36
C PRO A 203 -1.38 1.94 -8.01
N GLY A 204 -2.61 1.92 -7.49
CA GLY A 204 -3.36 0.69 -7.20
C GLY A 204 -3.58 0.42 -5.72
N SER A 205 -3.89 -0.83 -5.38
CA SER A 205 -4.10 -1.26 -3.99
C SER A 205 -2.78 -1.60 -3.30
N PHE A 206 -2.70 -1.30 -2.01
CA PHE A 206 -1.59 -1.70 -1.15
C PHE A 206 -1.49 -3.22 -1.09
N ASN A 207 -0.30 -3.74 -1.37
CA ASN A 207 0.03 -5.17 -1.30
C ASN A 207 0.97 -5.41 -0.12
N ALA A 208 0.47 -6.10 0.90
CA ALA A 208 1.20 -6.35 2.14
C ALA A 208 2.52 -7.08 1.87
N GLY A 209 3.59 -6.62 2.52
CA GLY A 209 4.93 -7.19 2.37
C GLY A 209 5.69 -6.80 1.11
N THR A 210 5.10 -6.01 0.21
CA THR A 210 5.78 -5.51 -1.00
C THR A 210 5.64 -3.99 -1.18
N SER A 211 4.48 -3.43 -0.90
CA SER A 211 4.25 -1.98 -0.98
C SER A 211 5.03 -1.24 0.09
N ALA A 212 5.59 -0.09 -0.27
CA ALA A 212 6.24 0.85 0.64
C ALA A 212 5.34 2.08 0.86
N CYS A 213 5.52 2.77 1.98
CA CYS A 213 4.83 4.03 2.27
C CYS A 213 5.79 5.22 2.15
N THR A 214 5.24 6.36 1.74
CA THR A 214 5.95 7.63 1.59
C THR A 214 5.80 8.44 2.87
N ALA A 215 6.87 9.06 3.35
CA ALA A 215 6.78 9.98 4.47
C ALA A 215 5.87 11.16 4.14
N CYS A 216 5.12 11.65 5.13
CA CYS A 216 4.43 12.91 5.00
C CYS A 216 5.43 14.01 4.61
N PRO A 217 5.03 14.94 3.75
CA PRO A 217 5.92 15.98 3.28
C PRO A 217 6.29 16.94 4.44
N ALA A 218 7.40 17.67 4.31
CA ALA A 218 7.98 18.45 5.39
C ALA A 218 6.96 19.47 5.98
N GLY A 219 6.76 19.41 7.30
CA GLY A 219 5.74 20.23 8.00
C GLY A 219 4.31 19.68 7.96
N GLY A 220 4.08 18.59 7.22
CA GLY A 220 2.78 17.90 7.09
C GLY A 220 2.59 16.75 8.07
N ASN A 221 3.47 16.57 9.06
CA ASN A 221 3.28 15.56 10.10
C ASN A 221 2.13 15.97 11.02
N LYS A 222 1.29 15.01 11.43
CA LYS A 222 0.32 15.21 12.51
C LYS A 222 1.07 15.08 13.85
N PRO A 223 1.21 16.17 14.62
CA PRO A 223 1.93 16.13 15.91
C PRO A 223 1.22 15.22 16.91
N ASP A 224 -0.12 15.19 16.88
CA ASP A 224 -0.96 14.33 17.70
C ASP A 224 -1.93 13.53 16.80
N GLY A 225 -2.10 12.23 17.08
CA GLY A 225 -3.09 11.38 16.41
C GLY A 225 -2.65 10.74 15.09
N ALA A 226 -1.37 10.88 14.69
CA ALA A 226 -0.81 10.03 13.64
C ALA A 226 -0.83 8.57 14.13
N VAL A 227 -1.77 7.79 13.63
CA VAL A 227 -1.90 6.37 13.96
C VAL A 227 -1.56 5.53 12.75
N ALA A 228 -0.95 4.38 13.00
CA ALA A 228 -0.80 3.35 11.99
C ALA A 228 -2.15 3.05 11.35
N LYS A 229 -2.20 2.98 10.02
CA LYS A 229 -3.39 2.54 9.30
C LYS A 229 -3.02 1.51 8.26
N ALA A 230 -3.99 0.65 7.95
CA ALA A 230 -3.90 -0.28 6.83
C ALA A 230 -3.51 0.50 5.57
N GLY A 231 -2.63 -0.05 4.73
CA GLY A 231 -2.03 0.72 3.64
C GLY A 231 -3.05 1.35 2.68
N ASN A 232 -4.16 0.68 2.39
CA ASN A 232 -5.25 1.25 1.57
C ASN A 232 -6.02 2.41 2.24
N GLU A 233 -5.96 2.51 3.56
CA GLU A 233 -6.59 3.59 4.35
C GLU A 233 -5.60 4.69 4.74
N ALA A 234 -4.30 4.42 4.63
CA ALA A 234 -3.21 5.34 4.91
C ALA A 234 -3.04 6.36 3.77
N LEU A 235 -4.12 7.07 3.44
CA LEU A 235 -4.09 8.15 2.44
C LEU A 235 -3.38 9.37 3.00
N ILE A 236 -2.84 10.23 2.13
CA ILE A 236 -2.14 11.46 2.54
C ILE A 236 -3.04 12.36 3.41
N THR A 237 -4.33 12.46 3.09
CA THR A 237 -5.32 13.24 3.85
C THR A 237 -5.64 12.62 5.22
N THR A 238 -5.51 11.30 5.34
CA THR A 238 -5.71 10.55 6.59
C THR A 238 -4.48 10.63 7.49
N GLN A 239 -3.28 10.55 6.92
CA GLN A 239 -2.03 10.40 7.67
C GLN A 239 -1.30 11.71 7.93
N CYS A 240 -1.47 12.70 7.06
CA CYS A 240 -0.72 13.95 7.10
C CYS A 240 -1.64 15.15 7.39
N ASN A 241 -1.09 16.20 8.01
CA ASN A 241 -1.74 17.49 8.20
C ASN A 241 -1.40 18.44 7.05
N VAL A 242 -1.86 18.08 5.85
CA VAL A 242 -1.50 18.77 4.59
C VAL A 242 -2.57 19.76 4.12
N ALA A 243 -3.41 20.28 5.02
CA ALA A 243 -4.37 21.30 4.65
C ALA A 243 -3.64 22.58 4.23
N CYS A 244 -4.06 23.15 3.10
CA CYS A 244 -3.66 24.50 2.75
C CYS A 244 -4.26 25.49 3.75
N PRO A 245 -3.60 26.63 4.04
CA PRO A 245 -4.20 27.72 4.79
C PRO A 245 -5.57 28.11 4.24
N LYS A 246 -6.48 28.59 5.10
CA LYS A 246 -7.87 28.85 4.73
C LYS A 246 -7.97 29.70 3.46
N GLY A 247 -8.83 29.29 2.52
CA GLY A 247 -9.07 29.99 1.26
C GLY A 247 -7.97 29.89 0.22
N THR A 248 -6.87 29.16 0.51
CA THR A 248 -5.83 28.85 -0.47
C THR A 248 -5.98 27.45 -1.06
N VAL A 249 -5.45 27.27 -2.26
CA VAL A 249 -5.46 26.01 -3.00
C VAL A 249 -4.15 25.83 -3.76
N ASN A 250 -3.87 24.60 -4.17
CA ASN A 250 -2.75 24.32 -5.08
C ASN A 250 -3.06 24.74 -6.54
N ALA A 251 -2.15 24.44 -7.47
CA ALA A 251 -2.33 24.75 -8.90
C ALA A 251 -3.58 24.09 -9.53
N ASP A 252 -3.98 22.93 -9.02
CA ASP A 252 -5.12 22.14 -9.50
C ASP A 252 -6.44 22.50 -8.78
N GLY A 253 -6.40 23.41 -7.80
CA GLY A 253 -7.57 23.81 -7.02
C GLY A 253 -7.86 22.92 -5.80
N ALA A 254 -6.97 22.00 -5.43
CA ALA A 254 -7.12 21.21 -4.22
C ALA A 254 -6.78 22.04 -2.97
N SER A 255 -7.55 21.85 -1.90
CA SER A 255 -7.35 22.53 -0.60
C SER A 255 -6.29 21.88 0.29
N ASN A 256 -5.47 21.01 -0.29
CA ASN A 256 -4.39 20.29 0.36
C ASN A 256 -3.16 20.28 -0.56
N TRP A 257 -1.98 20.28 0.05
CA TRP A 257 -0.72 20.19 -0.68
C TRP A 257 -0.15 18.77 -0.61
N VAL A 258 0.71 18.41 -1.57
CA VAL A 258 1.21 17.03 -1.72
C VAL A 258 2.73 16.95 -1.70
N ALA A 259 3.43 18.02 -2.13
CA ALA A 259 4.88 18.07 -2.15
C ALA A 259 5.43 19.05 -1.11
N ALA A 260 4.92 20.28 -1.09
CA ALA A 260 5.36 21.31 -0.16
C ALA A 260 4.21 22.25 0.20
N SER A 261 4.23 22.86 1.39
CA SER A 261 3.21 23.85 1.76
C SER A 261 3.18 25.04 0.80
N THR A 262 4.30 25.33 0.12
CA THR A 262 4.40 26.32 -0.95
C THR A 262 3.56 25.98 -2.18
N ASP A 263 3.05 24.76 -2.32
CA ASP A 263 2.08 24.40 -3.35
C ASP A 263 0.79 25.21 -3.20
N CYS A 264 0.44 25.63 -1.97
CA CYS A 264 -0.70 26.50 -1.66
C CYS A 264 -0.42 27.96 -2.05
N ALA A 265 -0.14 28.16 -3.34
CA ALA A 265 0.28 29.43 -3.92
C ALA A 265 -0.88 30.27 -4.49
N ASN A 266 -2.09 29.71 -4.56
CA ASN A 266 -3.26 30.35 -5.15
C ASN A 266 -4.34 30.62 -4.11
N CYS A 267 -5.12 31.69 -4.29
CA CYS A 267 -6.42 31.78 -3.65
C CYS A 267 -7.44 30.98 -4.47
N GLY A 268 -8.34 30.28 -3.77
CA GLY A 268 -9.47 29.60 -4.38
C GLY A 268 -10.44 30.59 -5.07
N ALA A 269 -11.36 30.05 -5.89
CA ALA A 269 -12.42 30.86 -6.47
C ALA A 269 -13.27 31.51 -5.36
N ASN A 270 -13.59 32.80 -5.52
CA ASN A 270 -14.26 33.66 -4.54
C ASN A 270 -13.48 33.85 -3.22
N TYR A 271 -12.17 33.73 -3.25
CA TYR A 271 -11.28 34.15 -2.18
C TYR A 271 -10.26 35.17 -2.70
N TYR A 272 -9.93 36.15 -1.88
CA TYR A 272 -8.98 37.21 -2.22
C TYR A 272 -7.95 37.42 -1.11
N TYR A 273 -6.81 38.02 -1.45
CA TYR A 273 -5.74 38.38 -0.53
C TYR A 273 -5.58 39.90 -0.48
N SER A 274 -5.75 40.48 0.71
CA SER A 274 -5.65 41.94 0.96
C SER A 274 -4.29 42.41 1.45
N GLY A 275 -3.35 41.51 1.72
CA GLY A 275 -2.03 41.88 2.23
C GLY A 275 -1.04 42.31 1.14
N ASN A 276 0.15 42.72 1.61
CA ASN A 276 1.21 43.29 0.78
C ASN A 276 2.09 42.21 0.12
N ALA A 277 2.31 41.06 0.77
CA ALA A 277 3.19 40.01 0.28
C ALA A 277 2.60 38.63 0.58
N PHE A 278 2.18 37.93 -0.47
CA PHE A 278 1.63 36.58 -0.35
C PHE A 278 2.77 35.57 -0.14
N ALA A 279 2.76 34.87 0.98
CA ALA A 279 3.69 33.78 1.28
C ALA A 279 2.96 32.44 1.17
N ALA A 280 3.25 31.68 0.11
CA ALA A 280 2.63 30.39 -0.15
C ALA A 280 2.80 29.42 1.04
N GLY A 281 1.74 28.71 1.40
CA GLY A 281 1.72 27.79 2.54
C GLY A 281 1.55 28.43 3.92
N ASN A 282 1.69 29.76 4.04
CA ASN A 282 1.58 30.47 5.32
C ASN A 282 0.48 31.54 5.34
N THR A 283 -0.03 31.92 4.16
CA THR A 283 -0.98 33.02 4.01
C THR A 283 -2.39 32.50 3.82
N GLU A 284 -3.37 33.07 4.50
CA GLU A 284 -4.79 32.80 4.26
C GLU A 284 -5.37 33.78 3.25
N CYS A 285 -6.37 33.33 2.48
CA CYS A 285 -7.22 34.20 1.67
C CYS A 285 -8.58 34.38 2.32
N THR A 286 -9.12 35.59 2.21
CA THR A 286 -10.42 35.99 2.75
C THR A 286 -11.52 35.67 1.75
N ALA A 287 -12.65 35.16 2.23
CA ALA A 287 -13.82 34.92 1.37
C ALA A 287 -14.37 36.25 0.83
N CYS A 288 -14.81 36.25 -0.42
CA CYS A 288 -15.42 37.42 -1.05
C CYS A 288 -16.72 37.83 -0.33
N PRO A 289 -16.98 39.13 -0.13
CA PRO A 289 -18.28 39.61 0.36
C PRO A 289 -19.43 39.25 -0.59
N ILE A 290 -19.18 39.35 -1.90
CA ILE A 290 -20.06 38.87 -2.96
C ILE A 290 -19.23 38.09 -3.98
N ASN A 291 -19.68 36.86 -4.26
CA ASN A 291 -19.05 35.99 -5.24
C ASN A 291 -19.13 36.58 -6.66
N LYS A 292 -18.07 36.41 -7.44
CA LYS A 292 -18.01 36.84 -8.84
C LYS A 292 -18.31 35.64 -9.72
N ASP A 293 -19.27 35.79 -10.63
CA ASP A 293 -19.54 34.74 -11.62
C ASP A 293 -18.28 34.47 -12.45
N GLY A 294 -17.93 33.18 -12.57
CA GLY A 294 -16.73 32.75 -13.27
C GLY A 294 -15.41 33.12 -12.58
N SER A 295 -15.41 33.44 -11.28
CA SER A 295 -14.17 33.54 -10.49
C SER A 295 -13.32 32.28 -10.67
N LYS A 296 -12.01 32.49 -10.88
CA LYS A 296 -11.04 31.43 -11.12
C LYS A 296 -9.99 31.43 -10.02
N LEU A 297 -9.40 30.27 -9.81
CA LEU A 297 -8.18 30.14 -9.04
C LEU A 297 -7.11 31.07 -9.62
N THR A 298 -6.51 31.90 -8.75
CA THR A 298 -5.56 32.95 -9.13
C THR A 298 -4.39 32.92 -8.16
N ALA A 299 -3.17 33.13 -8.68
CA ALA A 299 -1.97 33.29 -7.87
C ALA A 299 -2.22 34.29 -6.72
N GLY A 300 -1.85 33.93 -5.50
CA GLY A 300 -2.23 34.67 -4.29
C GLY A 300 -1.77 36.13 -4.28
N SER A 301 -0.62 36.43 -4.89
CA SER A 301 -0.12 37.80 -5.10
C SER A 301 -1.04 38.65 -6.01
N ASN A 302 -1.77 38.02 -6.92
CA ASN A 302 -2.64 38.64 -7.92
C ASN A 302 -4.14 38.49 -7.61
N ALA A 303 -4.49 37.66 -6.63
CA ALA A 303 -5.85 37.38 -6.18
C ALA A 303 -6.42 38.56 -5.38
N LYS A 304 -6.45 39.76 -5.95
CA LYS A 304 -6.98 40.96 -5.32
C LYS A 304 -8.51 40.96 -5.34
N LEU A 305 -9.10 41.78 -4.47
CA LEU A 305 -10.56 41.89 -4.30
C LEU A 305 -11.28 42.13 -5.64
N ALA A 306 -10.83 43.09 -6.45
CA ALA A 306 -11.42 43.38 -7.76
C ALA A 306 -11.25 42.25 -8.80
N THR A 307 -10.19 41.45 -8.67
CA THR A 307 -9.94 40.29 -9.54
C THR A 307 -10.94 39.18 -9.21
N GLN A 308 -11.10 38.87 -7.92
CA GLN A 308 -11.76 37.66 -7.42
C GLN A 308 -13.22 37.83 -7.02
N CYS A 309 -13.61 39.03 -6.61
CA CYS A 309 -14.92 39.32 -6.03
C CYS A 309 -15.72 40.25 -6.92
N LYS A 310 -17.04 40.25 -6.75
CA LYS A 310 -17.91 41.25 -7.37
C LYS A 310 -17.81 42.53 -6.53
N VAL A 311 -17.15 43.55 -7.07
CA VAL A 311 -16.90 44.82 -6.38
C VAL A 311 -17.91 45.92 -6.69
N GLU A 312 -18.90 45.63 -7.53
CA GLU A 312 -19.95 46.58 -7.86
C GLU A 312 -20.82 46.86 -6.63
N CYS A 313 -20.96 48.14 -6.30
CA CYS A 313 -21.95 48.62 -5.36
C CYS A 313 -23.36 48.23 -5.84
N PRO A 314 -24.31 47.97 -4.91
CA PRO A 314 -25.70 47.77 -5.25
C PRO A 314 -26.25 48.87 -6.17
N ALA A 315 -27.20 48.51 -7.05
CA ALA A 315 -27.71 49.43 -8.07
C ALA A 315 -28.08 50.80 -7.50
N GLY A 316 -27.61 51.87 -8.12
CA GLY A 316 -27.88 53.25 -7.69
C GLY A 316 -27.11 53.74 -6.48
N THR A 317 -26.21 52.94 -5.91
CA THR A 317 -25.32 53.36 -4.81
C THR A 317 -23.90 53.65 -5.31
N VAL A 318 -23.21 54.53 -4.61
CA VAL A 318 -21.80 54.92 -4.85
C VAL A 318 -21.08 55.04 -3.51
N ILE A 319 -19.75 55.00 -3.56
CA ILE A 319 -18.91 55.25 -2.39
C ILE A 319 -18.85 56.75 -2.05
N ASP A 320 -18.04 57.12 -1.06
CA ASP A 320 -17.98 58.48 -0.51
C ASP A 320 -17.53 59.56 -1.51
N ASP A 321 -16.84 59.22 -2.60
CA ASP A 321 -16.51 60.17 -3.67
C ASP A 321 -17.74 60.64 -4.46
N GLY A 322 -18.89 59.97 -4.29
CA GLY A 322 -20.16 60.30 -4.92
C GLY A 322 -20.27 59.92 -6.39
N THR A 323 -19.30 59.19 -6.96
CA THR A 323 -19.26 58.85 -8.38
C THR A 323 -18.86 57.40 -8.66
N SER A 324 -17.98 56.81 -7.86
CA SER A 324 -17.50 55.44 -8.07
C SER A 324 -18.55 54.43 -7.62
N SER A 325 -18.95 53.55 -8.54
CA SER A 325 -19.90 52.46 -8.31
C SER A 325 -19.22 51.15 -7.93
N ASN A 326 -17.91 51.16 -7.64
CA ASN A 326 -17.18 49.99 -7.18
C ASN A 326 -16.56 50.31 -5.82
N TYR A 327 -16.74 49.43 -4.84
CA TYR A 327 -16.09 49.56 -3.56
C TYR A 327 -14.63 49.07 -3.62
N VAL A 328 -13.79 49.62 -2.75
CA VAL A 328 -12.34 49.37 -2.77
C VAL A 328 -11.95 48.35 -1.72
N ASN A 329 -12.53 48.41 -0.51
CA ASN A 329 -12.19 47.48 0.57
C ASN A 329 -13.38 46.67 1.06
N ALA A 330 -14.52 47.31 1.29
CA ALA A 330 -15.72 46.66 1.80
C ALA A 330 -16.98 47.18 1.14
N ILE A 331 -17.96 46.30 0.96
CA ILE A 331 -19.24 46.68 0.35
C ILE A 331 -20.01 47.72 1.18
N ALA A 332 -19.73 47.79 2.49
CA ALA A 332 -20.24 48.83 3.38
C ALA A 332 -19.78 50.25 3.01
N GLU A 333 -18.78 50.41 2.12
CA GLU A 333 -18.37 51.71 1.57
C GLU A 333 -19.43 52.31 0.64
N CYS A 334 -20.38 51.52 0.13
CA CYS A 334 -21.48 51.99 -0.71
C CYS A 334 -22.55 52.70 0.16
N THR A 335 -22.20 53.86 0.71
CA THR A 335 -22.95 54.62 1.73
C THR A 335 -23.81 55.75 1.15
N LYS A 336 -23.74 56.00 -0.16
CA LYS A 336 -24.45 57.09 -0.82
C LYS A 336 -25.33 56.58 -1.95
N CYS A 337 -26.48 57.21 -2.18
CA CYS A 337 -27.18 57.08 -3.46
C CYS A 337 -26.52 58.01 -4.48
N ALA A 338 -26.34 57.51 -5.71
CA ALA A 338 -25.87 58.30 -6.84
C ALA A 338 -26.84 59.46 -7.16
N ALA A 339 -26.35 60.45 -7.90
CA ALA A 339 -27.20 61.53 -8.39
C ALA A 339 -28.42 60.99 -9.17
N ASN A 340 -29.63 61.46 -8.83
CA ASN A 340 -30.91 60.98 -9.38
C ASN A 340 -31.30 59.55 -8.96
N PHE A 341 -30.75 59.05 -7.86
CA PHE A 341 -31.22 57.86 -7.18
C PHE A 341 -31.61 58.21 -5.76
N PHE A 342 -32.65 57.54 -5.24
CA PHE A 342 -33.15 57.79 -3.89
C PHE A 342 -33.33 56.50 -3.10
N GLN A 343 -33.23 56.61 -1.78
CA GLN A 343 -33.50 55.52 -0.85
C GLN A 343 -35.03 55.28 -0.79
N SER A 344 -35.47 54.11 -1.24
CA SER A 344 -36.89 53.72 -1.20
C SER A 344 -37.30 53.07 0.13
N LYS A 345 -36.38 52.40 0.83
CA LYS A 345 -36.60 51.84 2.17
C LYS A 345 -36.37 52.90 3.24
N THR A 346 -37.40 53.31 3.97
CA THR A 346 -37.29 54.33 5.02
C THR A 346 -36.70 53.83 6.35
N THR A 347 -36.68 52.51 6.59
CA THR A 347 -36.11 51.89 7.80
C THR A 347 -35.34 50.61 7.45
N GLY A 348 -34.30 50.31 8.23
CA GLY A 348 -33.55 49.05 8.13
C GLY A 348 -32.68 48.91 6.88
N MET A 349 -32.29 50.01 6.24
CA MET A 349 -31.38 49.96 5.10
C MET A 349 -29.97 49.61 5.56
N VAL A 350 -29.32 48.67 4.87
CA VAL A 350 -27.97 48.21 5.18
C VAL A 350 -27.05 48.59 4.03
N ALA A 351 -26.04 49.43 4.33
CA ALA A 351 -25.03 49.85 3.36
C ALA A 351 -24.38 48.62 2.71
N GLY A 352 -24.26 48.66 1.39
CA GLY A 352 -23.70 47.57 0.61
C GLY A 352 -24.61 46.37 0.35
N THR A 353 -25.81 46.32 0.93
CA THR A 353 -26.79 45.25 0.61
C THR A 353 -27.95 45.80 -0.21
N ASP A 354 -28.49 46.94 0.19
CA ASP A 354 -29.62 47.57 -0.47
C ASP A 354 -29.18 48.53 -1.57
N GLY A 355 -29.91 48.53 -2.69
CA GLY A 355 -29.75 49.52 -3.77
C GLY A 355 -30.60 50.77 -3.55
N CYS A 356 -30.31 51.81 -4.33
CA CYS A 356 -31.16 52.99 -4.46
C CYS A 356 -32.05 52.88 -5.70
N THR A 357 -33.24 53.46 -5.64
CA THR A 357 -34.21 53.46 -6.73
C THR A 357 -33.96 54.65 -7.66
N GLU A 358 -33.95 54.41 -8.97
CA GLU A 358 -33.77 55.48 -9.95
C GLU A 358 -34.98 56.44 -9.96
N CYS A 359 -34.72 57.74 -10.03
CA CYS A 359 -35.76 58.75 -10.16
C CYS A 359 -36.46 58.66 -11.53
N THR A 360 -37.79 58.53 -11.53
CA THR A 360 -38.61 58.57 -12.77
C THR A 360 -38.48 59.91 -13.51
N LYS A 361 -38.24 61.01 -12.78
CA LYS A 361 -37.90 62.33 -13.33
C LYS A 361 -36.60 62.82 -12.70
N LYS A 362 -35.55 62.93 -13.52
CA LYS A 362 -34.20 63.35 -13.12
C LYS A 362 -34.13 64.86 -12.94
N LEU A 363 -33.38 65.32 -11.95
CA LEU A 363 -33.01 66.73 -11.81
C LEU A 363 -32.00 67.07 -12.92
N THR A 364 -32.29 68.14 -13.67
CA THR A 364 -31.43 68.61 -14.77
C THR A 364 -30.19 69.36 -14.27
N THR A 365 -30.24 69.90 -13.04
CA THR A 365 -29.11 70.55 -12.37
C THR A 365 -29.15 70.28 -10.86
N GLY A 366 -27.98 70.21 -10.21
CA GLY A 366 -27.85 70.13 -8.76
C GLY A 366 -28.01 68.74 -8.12
N ALA A 367 -28.27 67.68 -8.91
CA ALA A 367 -28.24 66.31 -8.39
C ALA A 367 -26.81 65.94 -7.99
N GLN A 368 -26.63 65.58 -6.73
CA GLN A 368 -25.36 65.11 -6.18
C GLN A 368 -25.60 63.82 -5.42
N ALA A 369 -24.58 62.98 -5.33
CA ALA A 369 -24.66 61.84 -4.45
C ALA A 369 -24.87 62.29 -2.99
N LYS A 370 -25.77 61.61 -2.28
CA LYS A 370 -26.08 61.91 -0.88
C LYS A 370 -25.99 60.66 -0.06
N LEU A 371 -25.60 60.81 1.22
CA LEU A 371 -25.66 59.72 2.19
C LEU A 371 -27.05 59.10 2.16
N LEU A 372 -27.14 57.79 2.34
CA LEU A 372 -28.39 57.04 2.26
C LEU A 372 -29.52 57.77 3.01
N ALA A 373 -29.31 58.10 4.29
CA ALA A 373 -30.26 58.79 5.15
C ALA A 373 -30.78 60.15 4.61
N GLU A 374 -30.03 60.81 3.74
CA GLU A 374 -30.36 62.12 3.15
C GLU A 374 -30.93 62.00 1.73
N ALA A 375 -30.71 60.87 1.06
CA ALA A 375 -31.07 60.62 -0.33
C ALA A 375 -32.57 60.32 -0.51
N THR A 376 -33.43 61.18 0.02
CA THR A 376 -34.89 61.03 -0.13
C THR A 376 -35.35 61.37 -1.54
N GLN A 377 -36.50 60.82 -1.95
CA GLN A 377 -37.09 61.11 -3.27
C GLN A 377 -37.26 62.61 -3.53
N LYS A 378 -37.62 63.38 -2.49
CA LYS A 378 -37.80 64.84 -2.57
C LYS A 378 -36.49 65.58 -2.86
N VAL A 379 -35.37 65.08 -2.34
CA VAL A 379 -34.04 65.70 -2.48
C VAL A 379 -33.41 65.33 -3.81
N GLN A 380 -33.59 64.09 -4.26
CA GLN A 380 -32.87 63.52 -5.41
C GLN A 380 -33.64 63.56 -6.74
N CYS A 381 -34.97 63.67 -6.70
CA CYS A 381 -35.81 63.61 -7.90
C CYS A 381 -36.49 64.95 -8.20
N ALA A 382 -36.70 65.22 -9.49
CA ALA A 382 -37.49 66.37 -9.91
C ALA A 382 -38.95 66.16 -9.51
N SER A 383 -39.42 66.94 -8.53
CA SER A 383 -40.82 66.90 -8.13
C SER A 383 -41.67 67.57 -9.22
N SER A 384 -42.68 66.85 -9.72
CA SER A 384 -43.75 67.41 -10.55
C SER A 384 -44.53 68.53 -9.82
N SER A 385 -44.43 68.59 -8.49
CA SER A 385 -45.12 69.60 -7.68
C SER A 385 -44.50 70.99 -7.75
N THR A 386 -43.22 71.13 -8.13
CA THR A 386 -42.56 72.45 -8.15
C THR A 386 -43.05 73.30 -9.31
N PHE A 387 -43.21 72.68 -10.49
CA PHE A 387 -43.82 73.34 -11.65
C PHE A 387 -45.31 73.58 -11.42
N ALA A 388 -46.04 72.63 -10.82
CA ALA A 388 -47.47 72.81 -10.50
C ALA A 388 -47.71 73.92 -9.47
N LYS A 389 -46.85 74.05 -8.44
CA LYS A 389 -46.91 75.16 -7.46
C LYS A 389 -46.53 76.49 -8.08
N PHE A 390 -45.53 76.52 -8.96
CA PHE A 390 -45.18 77.74 -9.70
C PHE A 390 -46.34 78.14 -10.62
N LEU A 391 -46.92 77.20 -11.38
CA LEU A 391 -48.06 77.45 -12.24
C LEU A 391 -49.30 77.91 -11.45
N SER A 392 -49.58 77.30 -10.30
CA SER A 392 -50.71 77.70 -9.46
C SER A 392 -50.52 79.08 -8.87
N ILE A 393 -49.30 79.43 -8.44
CA ILE A 393 -48.98 80.77 -7.94
C ILE A 393 -49.06 81.80 -9.09
N SER A 394 -48.49 81.50 -10.25
CA SER A 394 -48.58 82.36 -11.44
C SER A 394 -50.02 82.56 -11.91
N LEU A 395 -50.85 81.50 -11.91
CA LEU A 395 -52.28 81.60 -12.20
C LEU A 395 -53.02 82.45 -11.17
N LEU A 396 -52.66 82.35 -9.89
CA LEU A 396 -53.20 83.20 -8.81
C LEU A 396 -52.88 84.68 -9.03
N PHE A 397 -51.64 85.00 -9.41
CA PHE A 397 -51.23 86.36 -9.74
C PHE A 397 -51.93 86.89 -11.00
N ILE A 398 -52.12 86.06 -12.03
CA ILE A 398 -52.87 86.45 -13.24
C ILE A 398 -54.35 86.73 -12.87
N SER A 399 -54.96 85.91 -12.03
CA SER A 399 -56.34 86.15 -11.57
C SER A 399 -56.48 87.41 -10.71
N PHE A 400 -55.47 87.76 -9.91
CA PHE A 400 -55.45 89.02 -9.15
C PHE A 400 -55.19 90.26 -10.01
N TYR A 401 -54.61 90.09 -11.21
CA TYR A 401 -54.36 91.19 -12.14
C TYR A 401 -55.55 91.45 -13.08
N LEU A 402 -56.43 90.46 -13.25
CA LEU A 402 -57.63 90.54 -14.10
C LEU A 402 -58.92 90.86 -13.33
N LEU A 403 -58.89 90.79 -12.00
CA LEU A 403 -59.90 91.33 -11.06
C LEU A 403 -59.50 92.75 -10.66
#